data_AF-A0A972U5F5-F1
#
_entry.id   AF-A0A972U5F5-F1
#
_cell.length_a   1.000
_cell.length_b   1.000
_cell.length_c   1.000
_cell.angle_alpha   90.00
_cell.angle_beta   90.00
_cell.angle_gamma   90.00
#
_symmetry.space_group_name_H-M   'P 1'
#
loop_
_entity.id
_entity.type
_entity.pdbx_description
1 polymer ?
#
loop_
_entity_poly.entity_id
_entity_poly.type
_entity_poly.pdbx_seq_one_letter_code
_entity_poly.pdbx_strand_id
1 'polypeptide(L)'
;MRALAARTGIAVLLFGGGWLLLAKASGGWAATPQLLLGMSCFVAAAIVIAPPIARLLAEPSGSLFYPRIPATRVQPMYSIPQANRKKGLTQESFDGFNTIAEEHPQDIEAYIEMMDIAMRDMKNAALAASIFQHGMATLKDEKARASLTTMYKAISSRGKAPPSPRRAIRLPTSEMKETQT
;
A
#
# COMPACT_ATOMS: atom_id res chain seq x y z
N MET A 1 28.64 17.73 3.81
CA MET A 1 29.27 16.87 4.84
C MET A 1 30.09 17.63 5.89
N ARG A 2 30.96 18.60 5.51
CA ARG A 2 31.78 19.37 6.47
C ARG A 2 31.00 20.08 7.59
N ALA A 3 29.83 20.65 7.28
CA ALA A 3 28.99 21.31 8.29
C ALA A 3 28.35 20.34 9.31
N LEU A 4 28.17 19.07 8.95
CA LEU A 4 27.63 18.06 9.87
C LEU A 4 28.69 17.62 10.87
N ALA A 5 29.92 17.38 10.39
CA ALA A 5 31.07 17.00 11.19
C ALA A 5 31.47 18.07 12.22
N ALA A 6 31.38 19.36 11.84
CA ALA A 6 31.64 20.47 12.76
C ALA A 6 30.59 20.54 13.89
N ARG A 7 29.30 20.32 13.57
CA ARG A 7 28.21 20.34 14.55
C ARG A 7 28.29 19.18 15.54
N THR A 8 28.65 17.99 15.06
CA THR A 8 28.86 16.82 15.94
C THR A 8 30.09 17.01 16.83
N GLY A 9 31.17 17.62 16.32
CA GLY A 9 32.36 17.92 17.12
C GLY A 9 32.08 18.88 18.29
N ILE A 10 31.32 19.95 18.04
CA ILE A 10 30.92 20.92 19.08
C ILE A 10 30.05 20.24 20.15
N ALA A 11 29.11 19.39 19.74
CA ALA A 11 28.23 18.69 20.68
C ALA A 11 28.99 17.72 21.60
N VAL A 12 29.99 16.99 21.07
CA VAL A 12 30.85 16.09 21.86
C VAL A 12 31.68 16.88 22.88
N LEU A 13 32.22 18.03 22.49
CA LEU A 13 32.97 18.90 23.40
C LEU A 13 32.11 19.47 24.52
N LEU A 14 30.89 19.94 24.21
CA LEU A 14 29.95 20.44 25.21
C LEU A 14 29.49 19.35 26.17
N PHE A 15 29.20 18.15 25.66
CA PHE A 15 28.80 17.01 26.48
C PHE A 15 29.93 16.55 27.42
N GLY A 16 31.16 16.44 26.91
CA GLY A 16 32.33 16.09 27.71
C GLY A 16 32.67 17.14 28.77
N GLY A 17 32.57 18.43 28.42
CA GLY A 17 32.75 19.54 29.36
C GLY A 17 31.69 19.57 30.46
N GLY A 18 30.42 19.39 30.10
CA GLY A 18 29.31 19.29 31.04
C GLY A 18 29.45 18.10 32.01
N TRP A 19 29.84 16.93 31.49
CA TRP A 19 30.10 15.75 32.30
C TRP A 19 31.25 15.96 33.30
N LEU A 20 32.37 16.54 32.87
CA LEU A 20 33.51 16.84 33.74
C LEU A 20 33.16 17.86 34.83
N LEU A 21 32.36 18.88 34.50
CA LEU A 21 31.87 19.85 35.48
C LEU A 21 30.93 19.21 36.49
N LEU A 22 30.04 18.31 36.07
CA LEU A 22 29.20 17.55 36.98
C LEU A 22 30.01 16.59 37.87
N ALA A 23 30.97 15.86 37.29
CA ALA A 23 31.78 14.88 38.00
C ALA A 23 32.70 15.51 39.05
N LYS A 24 33.08 16.78 38.88
CA LYS A 24 33.88 17.55 39.85
C LYS A 24 33.05 18.33 40.85
N ALA A 25 31.72 18.29 40.79
CA ALA A 25 30.88 18.98 41.74
C ALA A 25 30.90 18.23 43.09
N SER A 26 31.71 18.70 44.04
CA SER A 26 31.64 18.25 45.43
C SER A 26 30.41 18.89 46.10
N GLY A 27 29.55 18.07 46.70
CA GLY A 27 28.23 18.49 47.19
C GLY A 27 28.24 19.69 48.15
N GLY A 28 27.14 20.45 48.13
CA GLY A 28 26.92 21.64 48.96
C GLY A 28 26.36 22.82 48.15
N TRP A 29 25.90 23.88 48.83
CA TRP A 29 25.30 25.06 48.19
C TRP A 29 26.28 25.85 47.32
N ALA A 30 27.58 25.71 47.54
CA ALA A 30 28.63 26.30 46.71
C ALA A 30 28.76 25.66 45.31
N ALA A 31 28.24 24.44 45.12
CA ALA A 31 28.29 23.72 43.83
C ALA A 31 27.10 24.03 42.92
N THR A 32 26.08 24.74 43.42
CA THR A 32 24.88 25.13 42.67
C THR A 32 25.18 25.82 41.31
N PRO A 33 26.08 26.82 41.21
CA PRO A 33 26.37 27.45 39.92
C PRO A 33 27.06 26.49 38.94
N GLN A 34 27.90 25.57 39.43
CA GLN A 34 28.59 24.57 38.61
C GLN A 34 27.60 23.53 38.06
N LEU A 35 26.61 23.12 38.86
CA LEU A 35 25.54 22.22 38.43
C LEU A 35 24.62 22.87 37.38
N LEU A 36 24.23 24.13 37.59
CA LEU A 36 23.42 24.88 36.62
C LEU A 36 24.14 25.06 35.28
N LEU A 37 25.44 25.37 35.32
CA LEU A 37 26.25 25.49 34.12
C LEU A 37 26.41 24.15 33.39
N GLY A 38 26.67 23.07 34.14
CA GLY A 38 26.74 21.71 33.60
C GLY A 38 25.45 21.29 32.91
N MET A 39 24.30 21.48 33.58
CA MET A 39 22.97 21.20 33.01
C MET A 39 22.68 22.03 31.76
N SER A 40 23.03 23.31 31.77
CA SER A 40 22.86 24.19 30.59
C SER A 40 23.68 23.69 29.39
N CYS A 41 24.88 23.16 29.65
CA CYS A 41 25.74 22.55 28.63
C CYS A 41 25.13 21.28 28.03
N PHE A 42 24.51 20.43 28.86
CA PHE A 42 23.78 19.24 28.40
C PHE A 42 22.57 19.59 27.53
N VAL A 43 21.78 20.59 27.93
CA VAL A 43 20.62 21.05 27.13
C VAL A 43 21.08 21.57 25.77
N ALA A 44 22.15 22.37 25.74
CA ALA A 44 22.71 22.85 24.47
C ALA A 44 23.21 21.71 23.57
N ALA A 45 23.89 20.72 24.14
CA ALA A 45 24.33 19.53 23.40
C ALA A 45 23.13 18.74 22.83
N ALA A 46 22.06 18.57 23.60
CA ALA A 46 20.83 17.89 23.17
C ALA A 46 20.16 18.61 21.98
N ILE A 47 20.06 19.95 22.02
CA ILE A 47 19.47 20.74 20.93
C ILE A 47 20.27 20.57 19.62
N VAL A 48 21.60 20.54 19.71
CA VAL A 48 22.48 20.37 18.52
C VAL A 48 22.38 18.95 17.93
N ILE A 49 22.19 17.94 18.78
CA ILE A 49 22.10 16.52 18.37
C ILE A 49 20.68 16.13 17.95
N ALA A 50 19.64 16.87 18.34
CA ALA A 50 18.26 16.50 18.03
C ALA A 50 17.96 16.35 16.52
N PRO A 51 18.38 17.25 15.60
CA PRO A 51 18.08 17.12 14.17
C PRO A 51 18.62 15.85 13.48
N PRO A 52 19.90 15.42 13.68
CA PRO A 52 20.38 14.18 13.08
C PRO A 52 19.70 12.93 13.66
N ILE A 53 19.42 12.91 14.97
CA ILE A 53 18.68 11.79 15.58
C ILE A 53 17.25 11.73 15.02
N ALA A 54 16.57 12.86 14.90
CA ALA A 54 15.23 12.93 14.33
C ALA A 54 15.20 12.39 12.88
N ARG A 55 16.21 12.69 12.07
CA ARG A 55 16.34 12.13 10.71
C ARG A 55 16.55 10.63 10.72
N LEU A 56 17.44 10.14 11.58
CA LEU A 56 17.73 8.70 11.70
C LEU A 56 16.48 7.90 12.10
N LEU A 57 15.63 8.47 12.95
CA LEU A 57 14.38 7.85 13.39
C LEU A 57 13.24 8.02 12.38
N ALA A 58 13.24 9.11 11.59
CA ALA A 58 12.20 9.39 10.60
C ALA A 58 12.31 8.54 9.33
N GLU A 59 13.52 8.15 8.91
CA GLU A 59 13.73 7.38 7.68
C GLU A 59 13.04 5.99 7.68
N PRO A 60 13.19 5.13 8.71
CA PRO A 60 12.54 3.83 8.71
C PRO A 60 11.04 3.92 8.97
N SER A 61 10.61 4.82 9.86
CA SER A 61 9.20 4.98 10.23
C SER A 61 8.35 5.55 9.09
N GLY A 62 8.87 6.51 8.32
CA GLY A 62 8.18 7.06 7.15
C GLY A 62 7.86 6.02 6.08
N SER A 63 8.78 5.07 5.84
CA SER A 63 8.57 3.99 4.85
C SER A 63 7.53 2.94 5.29
N LEU A 64 7.36 2.75 6.61
CA LEU A 64 6.42 1.79 7.16
C LEU A 64 4.96 2.29 7.04
N PHE A 65 4.75 3.59 7.26
CA PHE A 65 3.42 4.19 7.19
C PHE A 65 3.04 4.70 5.80
N TYR A 66 4.03 5.08 4.98
CA TYR A 66 3.82 5.55 3.61
C TYR A 66 4.84 4.90 2.67
N PRO A 67 4.57 3.66 2.22
CA PRO A 67 5.38 3.07 1.16
C PRO A 67 5.30 3.99 -0.06
N ARG A 68 6.42 4.64 -0.40
CA ARG A 68 6.58 5.34 -1.68
C ARG A 68 6.56 4.27 -2.77
N ILE A 69 5.37 3.91 -3.23
CA ILE A 69 5.22 3.18 -4.48
C ILE A 69 5.66 4.16 -5.57
N PRO A 70 6.72 3.87 -6.35
CA PRO A 70 7.15 4.77 -7.41
C PRO A 70 5.99 4.92 -8.40
N ALA A 71 5.37 6.10 -8.41
CA ALA A 71 4.24 6.48 -9.26
C ALA A 71 4.66 6.70 -10.73
N THR A 72 5.60 5.90 -11.23
CA THR A 72 6.17 6.07 -12.57
C THR A 72 5.32 5.41 -13.66
N ARG A 73 4.33 4.58 -13.30
CA ARG A 73 3.34 4.07 -14.26
C ARG A 73 2.01 4.75 -14.01
N VAL A 74 1.51 5.43 -15.04
CA VAL A 74 0.12 5.91 -15.10
C VAL A 74 -0.77 4.70 -14.84
N GLN A 75 -1.61 4.77 -13.81
CA GLN A 75 -2.53 3.68 -13.50
C GLN A 75 -3.64 3.68 -14.58
N PRO A 76 -3.93 2.52 -15.20
CA PRO A 76 -4.99 2.46 -16.19
C PRO A 76 -6.35 2.81 -15.58
N MET A 77 -7.18 3.50 -16.36
CA MET A 77 -8.46 4.04 -15.88
C MET A 77 -9.59 3.01 -16.03
N TYR A 78 -9.72 2.14 -15.03
CA TYR A 78 -10.72 1.06 -15.00
C TYR A 78 -12.18 1.49 -14.83
N SER A 79 -12.42 2.72 -14.37
CA SER A 79 -13.75 3.18 -14.00
C SER A 79 -14.74 3.20 -15.18
N ILE A 80 -14.27 3.53 -16.39
CA ILE A 80 -15.11 3.63 -17.59
C ILE A 80 -15.62 2.26 -18.05
N PRO A 81 -14.77 1.26 -18.36
CA PRO A 81 -15.27 -0.05 -18.79
C PRO A 81 -16.10 -0.74 -17.70
N GLN A 82 -15.73 -0.62 -16.42
CA GLN A 82 -16.53 -1.14 -15.32
C GLN A 82 -17.93 -0.48 -15.23
N ALA A 83 -18.04 0.82 -15.50
CA ALA A 83 -19.32 1.51 -15.55
C ALA A 83 -20.17 1.03 -16.74
N ASN A 84 -19.56 0.82 -17.91
CA ASN A 84 -20.24 0.26 -19.08
C ASN A 84 -20.78 -1.14 -18.78
N ARG A 85 -19.98 -2.00 -18.13
CA ARG A 85 -20.40 -3.34 -17.70
C ARG A 85 -21.64 -3.29 -16.81
N LYS A 86 -21.65 -2.39 -15.81
CA LYS A 86 -22.79 -2.20 -14.90
C LYS A 86 -24.06 -1.71 -15.61
N LYS A 87 -23.92 -1.00 -16.72
CA LYS A 87 -25.02 -0.54 -17.58
C LYS A 87 -25.51 -1.61 -18.57
N GLY A 88 -24.90 -2.80 -18.58
CA GLY A 88 -25.21 -3.85 -19.56
C GLY A 88 -24.59 -3.62 -20.94
N LEU A 89 -23.78 -2.58 -21.11
CA LEU A 89 -23.05 -2.25 -22.32
C LEU A 89 -21.83 -3.18 -22.42
N THR A 90 -22.11 -4.44 -22.76
CA THR A 90 -21.17 -5.55 -22.66
C THR A 90 -20.03 -5.40 -23.67
N GLN A 91 -20.35 -5.01 -24.91
CA GLN A 91 -19.35 -4.84 -25.97
C GLN A 91 -18.45 -3.64 -25.67
N GLU A 92 -19.03 -2.51 -25.29
CA GLU A 92 -18.29 -1.29 -24.97
C GLU A 92 -17.42 -1.45 -23.72
N SER A 93 -17.85 -2.28 -22.77
CA SER A 93 -17.01 -2.68 -21.65
C SER A 93 -15.83 -3.53 -22.11
N PHE A 94 -16.07 -4.51 -22.99
CA PHE A 94 -15.02 -5.38 -23.51
C PHE A 94 -13.97 -4.58 -24.27
N ASP A 95 -14.41 -3.69 -25.18
CA ASP A 95 -13.54 -2.85 -25.99
C ASP A 95 -12.70 -1.91 -25.10
N GLY A 96 -13.30 -1.34 -24.05
CA GLY A 96 -12.56 -0.50 -23.10
C GLY A 96 -11.47 -1.25 -22.33
N PHE A 97 -11.72 -2.50 -21.92
CA PHE A 97 -10.67 -3.34 -21.32
C PHE A 97 -9.62 -3.78 -22.35
N ASN A 98 -10.00 -3.99 -23.62
CA ASN A 98 -9.05 -4.30 -24.68
C ASN A 98 -8.09 -3.13 -24.93
N THR A 99 -8.60 -1.89 -24.98
CA THR A 99 -7.75 -0.69 -25.08
C THR A 99 -6.77 -0.60 -23.91
N ILE A 100 -7.21 -0.88 -22.68
CA ILE A 100 -6.31 -0.92 -21.51
C ILE A 100 -5.23 -2.00 -21.70
N ALA A 101 -5.58 -3.19 -22.19
CA ALA A 101 -4.62 -4.25 -22.44
C ALA A 101 -3.60 -3.90 -23.55
N GLU A 102 -4.02 -3.14 -24.56
CA GLU A 102 -3.13 -2.64 -25.62
C GLU A 102 -2.16 -1.57 -25.12
N GLU A 103 -2.64 -0.61 -24.32
CA GLU A 103 -1.82 0.46 -23.73
C GLU A 103 -0.92 -0.04 -22.60
N HIS A 104 -1.40 -1.03 -21.84
CA HIS A 104 -0.75 -1.61 -20.67
C HIS A 104 -0.66 -3.13 -20.78
N PRO A 105 0.16 -3.68 -21.69
CA PRO A 105 0.23 -5.12 -21.97
C PRO A 105 0.74 -5.99 -20.80
N GLN A 106 1.27 -5.37 -19.74
CA GLN A 106 1.69 -6.07 -18.52
C GLN A 106 0.62 -6.05 -17.42
N ASP A 107 -0.54 -5.45 -17.68
CA ASP A 107 -1.64 -5.42 -16.74
C ASP A 107 -2.51 -6.66 -16.88
N ILE A 108 -2.40 -7.53 -15.87
CA ILE A 108 -3.15 -8.78 -15.80
C ILE A 108 -4.65 -8.56 -15.63
N GLU A 109 -5.07 -7.48 -14.96
CA GLU A 109 -6.46 -7.26 -14.57
C GLU A 109 -7.35 -7.03 -15.79
N ALA A 110 -6.86 -6.30 -16.80
CA ALA A 110 -7.55 -6.12 -18.07
C ALA A 110 -7.86 -7.47 -18.77
N TYR A 111 -6.89 -8.39 -18.82
CA TYR A 111 -7.11 -9.73 -19.39
C TYR A 111 -8.14 -10.54 -18.59
N ILE A 112 -8.09 -10.46 -17.26
CA ILE A 112 -9.04 -11.16 -16.37
C ILE A 112 -10.47 -10.67 -16.61
N GLU A 113 -10.68 -9.37 -16.67
CA GLU A 113 -11.99 -8.77 -16.91
C GLU A 113 -12.53 -9.11 -18.30
N MET A 114 -11.71 -9.04 -19.35
CA MET A 114 -12.10 -9.46 -20.69
C MET A 114 -12.54 -10.93 -20.74
N MET A 115 -11.82 -11.83 -20.07
CA MET A 115 -12.21 -13.25 -19.98
C MET A 115 -13.53 -13.45 -19.22
N ASP A 116 -13.74 -12.71 -18.12
CA ASP A 116 -14.96 -12.80 -17.32
C ASP A 116 -16.17 -12.28 -18.10
N ILE A 117 -16.03 -11.16 -18.81
CA ILE A 117 -17.07 -10.62 -19.71
C ILE A 117 -17.39 -11.62 -20.82
N ALA A 118 -16.36 -12.14 -21.51
CA ALA A 118 -16.53 -13.10 -22.59
C ALA A 118 -17.29 -14.36 -22.12
N MET A 119 -16.94 -14.91 -20.95
CA MET A 119 -17.61 -16.11 -20.42
C MET A 119 -19.01 -15.83 -19.86
N ARG A 120 -19.17 -14.76 -19.05
CA ARG A 120 -20.42 -14.53 -18.30
C ARG A 120 -21.45 -13.76 -19.08
N ASP A 121 -21.02 -12.70 -19.75
CA ASP A 121 -21.92 -11.72 -20.34
C ASP A 121 -22.15 -12.05 -21.82
N MET A 122 -21.09 -12.40 -22.56
CA MET A 122 -21.18 -12.77 -23.98
C MET A 122 -21.45 -14.27 -24.22
N LYS A 123 -21.33 -15.12 -23.18
CA LYS A 123 -21.46 -16.59 -23.27
C LYS A 123 -20.54 -17.23 -24.34
N ASN A 124 -19.38 -16.63 -24.59
CA ASN A 124 -18.44 -17.06 -25.62
C ASN A 124 -17.15 -17.60 -24.98
N ALA A 125 -17.15 -18.90 -24.67
CA ALA A 125 -15.99 -19.57 -24.05
C ALA A 125 -14.76 -19.63 -24.97
N ALA A 126 -14.97 -19.69 -26.29
CA ALA A 126 -13.87 -19.70 -27.26
C ALA A 126 -13.13 -18.36 -27.26
N LEU A 127 -13.87 -17.24 -27.20
CA LEU A 127 -13.29 -15.91 -27.06
C LEU A 127 -12.47 -15.80 -25.78
N ALA A 128 -13.01 -16.24 -24.63
CA ALA A 128 -12.27 -16.24 -23.37
C ALA A 128 -10.97 -17.06 -23.43
N ALA A 129 -10.98 -18.21 -24.11
CA ALA A 129 -9.78 -19.01 -24.33
C ALA A 129 -8.75 -18.28 -25.20
N SER A 130 -9.18 -17.57 -26.24
CA SER A 130 -8.27 -16.78 -27.09
C SER A 130 -7.60 -15.64 -26.32
N ILE A 131 -8.36 -14.93 -25.46
CA ILE A 131 -7.84 -13.87 -24.60
C ILE A 131 -6.84 -14.43 -23.60
N PHE A 132 -7.13 -15.59 -23.01
CA PHE A 132 -6.19 -16.27 -22.12
C PHE A 132 -4.85 -16.58 -22.81
N GLN A 133 -4.89 -17.18 -24.01
CA GLN A 133 -3.68 -17.48 -24.78
C GLN A 133 -2.91 -16.22 -25.15
N HIS A 134 -3.62 -15.17 -25.55
CA HIS A 134 -3.01 -13.88 -25.85
C HIS A 134 -2.33 -13.27 -24.61
N GLY A 135 -2.99 -13.24 -23.46
CA GLY A 135 -2.40 -12.78 -22.20
C GLY A 135 -1.17 -13.60 -21.78
N MET A 136 -1.19 -14.92 -21.97
CA MET A 136 -0.05 -15.80 -21.69
C MET A 136 1.17 -15.52 -22.58
N ALA A 137 0.95 -15.07 -23.83
CA ALA A 137 2.01 -14.69 -24.75
C ALA A 137 2.57 -13.28 -24.46
N THR A 138 1.73 -12.36 -23.98
CA THR A 138 2.09 -10.94 -23.79
C THR A 138 2.72 -10.65 -22.42
N LEU A 139 2.27 -11.31 -21.35
CA LEU A 139 2.78 -11.10 -19.99
C LEU A 139 4.20 -11.65 -19.83
N LYS A 140 5.15 -10.79 -19.46
CA LYS A 140 6.56 -11.19 -19.26
C LYS A 140 6.78 -11.83 -17.89
N ASP A 141 6.09 -11.33 -16.87
CA ASP A 141 6.20 -11.82 -15.51
C ASP A 141 5.59 -13.21 -15.36
N GLU A 142 6.36 -14.15 -14.80
CA GLU A 142 5.91 -15.51 -14.52
C GLU A 142 4.81 -15.54 -13.45
N LYS A 143 4.91 -14.67 -12.42
CA LYS A 143 3.90 -14.57 -11.38
C LYS A 143 2.56 -14.08 -11.94
N ALA A 144 2.59 -13.10 -12.85
CA ALA A 144 1.41 -12.65 -13.56
C ALA A 144 0.77 -13.78 -14.40
N ARG A 145 1.57 -14.54 -15.16
CA ARG A 145 1.08 -15.69 -15.94
C ARG A 145 0.44 -16.78 -15.07
N ALA A 146 1.04 -17.07 -13.91
CA ALA A 146 0.49 -18.04 -12.95
C ALA A 146 -0.87 -17.57 -12.37
N SER A 147 -0.97 -16.29 -12.01
CA SER A 147 -2.23 -15.67 -11.57
C SER A 147 -3.29 -15.73 -12.66
N LEU A 148 -2.94 -15.44 -13.92
CA LEU A 148 -3.86 -15.45 -15.04
C LEU A 148 -4.42 -16.86 -15.27
N THR A 149 -3.55 -17.86 -15.20
CA THR A 149 -3.92 -19.28 -15.29
C THR A 149 -4.89 -19.69 -14.19
N THR A 150 -4.63 -19.25 -12.96
CA THR A 150 -5.49 -19.52 -11.80
C THR A 150 -6.88 -18.92 -11.99
N MET A 151 -6.93 -17.66 -12.44
CA MET A 151 -8.19 -16.96 -12.67
C MET A 151 -8.98 -17.55 -13.84
N TYR A 152 -8.32 -17.92 -14.94
CA TYR A 152 -8.98 -18.60 -16.06
C TYR A 152 -9.64 -19.92 -15.63
N LYS A 153 -8.95 -20.75 -14.84
CA LYS A 153 -9.52 -21.98 -14.25
C LYS A 153 -10.72 -21.69 -13.33
N ALA A 154 -10.62 -20.64 -12.52
CA ALA A 154 -11.71 -20.24 -11.63
C ALA A 154 -12.95 -19.75 -12.41
N ILE A 155 -12.77 -18.94 -13.45
CA ILE A 155 -13.89 -18.42 -14.25
C ILE A 155 -14.53 -19.55 -15.10
N SER A 156 -13.71 -20.39 -15.73
CA SER A 156 -14.19 -21.50 -16.57
C SER A 156 -14.92 -22.59 -15.78
N SER A 157 -14.53 -22.84 -14.52
CA SER A 157 -15.26 -23.79 -13.65
C SER A 157 -16.62 -23.26 -13.21
N ARG A 158 -16.78 -21.94 -12.99
CA ARG A 158 -18.08 -21.32 -12.67
C ARG A 158 -19.10 -21.45 -13.80
N GLY A 159 -18.64 -21.37 -15.05
CA GLY A 159 -19.53 -21.54 -16.22
C GLY A 159 -20.11 -22.95 -16.36
N LYS A 160 -19.48 -23.96 -15.75
CA LYS A 160 -19.93 -25.38 -15.81
C LYS A 160 -20.79 -25.79 -14.62
N ALA A 161 -20.72 -25.07 -13.50
CA ALA A 161 -21.50 -25.42 -12.33
C ALA A 161 -22.99 -25.10 -12.58
N PRO A 162 -23.92 -26.04 -12.32
CA PRO A 162 -25.35 -25.72 -12.33
C PRO A 162 -25.60 -24.56 -11.35
N PRO A 163 -26.55 -23.65 -11.64
CA PRO A 163 -26.86 -22.54 -10.75
C PRO A 163 -27.14 -23.12 -9.37
N SER A 164 -26.28 -22.80 -8.40
CA SER A 164 -26.49 -23.20 -7.01
C SER A 164 -27.93 -22.84 -6.65
N PRO A 165 -28.75 -23.78 -6.12
CA PRO A 165 -30.10 -23.47 -5.70
C PRO A 165 -29.99 -22.26 -4.80
N ARG A 166 -30.52 -21.11 -5.25
CA ARG A 166 -30.48 -19.87 -4.46
C ARG A 166 -30.94 -20.26 -3.08
N ARG A 167 -30.01 -20.26 -2.13
CA ARG A 167 -30.28 -20.56 -0.73
C ARG A 167 -31.33 -19.53 -0.38
N ALA A 168 -32.60 -19.96 -0.36
CA ALA A 168 -33.71 -19.07 -0.10
C ALA A 168 -33.31 -18.37 1.17
N ILE A 169 -33.05 -17.06 1.06
CA ILE A 169 -32.73 -16.24 2.21
C ILE A 169 -34.01 -16.35 3.03
N ARG A 170 -34.04 -17.28 3.99
CA ARG A 170 -35.00 -17.23 5.08
C ARG A 170 -34.61 -15.95 5.78
N LEU A 171 -35.24 -14.86 5.36
CA LEU A 171 -35.27 -13.63 6.14
C LEU A 171 -35.70 -14.09 7.53
N PRO A 172 -34.89 -13.84 8.57
CA PRO A 172 -35.32 -14.13 9.91
C PRO A 172 -36.64 -13.39 10.08
N THR A 173 -37.72 -14.16 10.24
CA THR A 173 -39.01 -13.66 10.67
C THR A 173 -38.76 -13.17 12.09
N SER A 174 -38.23 -11.96 12.22
CA SER A 174 -38.08 -11.28 13.49
C SER A 174 -39.48 -11.17 14.04
N GLU A 175 -39.73 -11.95 15.09
CA GLU A 175 -40.91 -11.92 15.91
C GLU A 175 -41.32 -10.46 16.16
N MET A 176 -42.44 -10.05 15.55
CA MET A 176 -43.20 -8.92 16.05
C MET A 176 -43.77 -9.34 17.41
N LYS A 177 -43.00 -9.13 18.48
CA LYS A 177 -43.59 -9.05 19.82
C LYS A 177 -44.32 -7.72 19.91
N GLU A 178 -45.63 -7.78 19.70
CA GLU A 178 -46.59 -6.78 20.15
C GLU A 178 -46.25 -6.39 21.59
N THR A 179 -45.82 -5.15 21.77
CA THR A 179 -45.76 -4.53 23.10
C THR A 179 -47.14 -3.91 23.31
N GLN A 180 -48.03 -4.64 23.96
CA GLN A 180 -49.25 -4.08 24.53
C GLN A 180 -48.88 -3.23 25.75
N THR A 181 -49.22 -1.95 25.69
CA THR A 181 -49.40 -1.05 26.83
C THR A 181 -50.59 -0.16 26.55
#